data_AF-A0A925MES7-F1
#
_entry.id   AF-A0A925MES7-F1
#
_cell.length_a   1.000
_cell.length_b   1.000
_cell.length_c   1.000
_cell.angle_alpha   90.00
_cell.angle_beta   90.00
_cell.angle_gamma   90.00
#
_symmetry.space_group_name_H-M   'P 1'
#
loop_
_entity.id
_entity.type
_entity.pdbx_description
1 polymer ?
#
loop_
_entity_poly.entity_id
_entity_poly.type
_entity_poly.pdbx_seq_one_letter_code
_entity_poly.pdbx_strand_id
1 'polypeptide(L)'
;MATPRVAIELSPDQMHAWLRVTAGETADADAVLAALDEAGVVFGRDDEAITRAATLLADPAFACARLDVAVGRALQPASGGACALNLAVGLQAGHRLEDGSFDYRDRGLLTPVHAGQVLAHCQTEVAAIDGCTVTGRALPCAHAPSLDATSFGDGVTRDAHDDMVATGDGVLTRDAQGRLAVDDRYVHDGDVDIHSGHLEMCGDLEITGDVTAKFDAQATGDIVIGANVLRGTVYAAGSVRVRGGVVGTGGG
;
A
#
# COMPACT_ATOMS: atom_id res chain seq x y z
N MET A 1 40.37 5.67 -43.18
CA MET A 1 40.62 4.53 -42.28
C MET A 1 39.60 3.47 -42.61
N ALA A 2 40.03 2.22 -42.79
CA ALA A 2 39.12 1.13 -43.15
C ALA A 2 38.08 0.93 -42.04
N THR A 3 36.81 0.82 -42.40
CA THR A 3 35.74 0.51 -41.46
C THR A 3 35.93 -0.95 -41.03
N PRO A 4 36.12 -1.23 -39.73
CA PRO A 4 36.31 -2.60 -39.25
C PRO A 4 35.04 -3.43 -39.57
N ARG A 5 35.23 -4.71 -39.91
CA ARG A 5 34.13 -5.58 -40.29
C ARG A 5 33.12 -5.74 -39.15
N VAL A 6 33.65 -5.92 -37.95
CA VAL A 6 32.94 -6.07 -36.67
C VAL A 6 33.22 -4.81 -35.87
N ALA A 7 32.18 -4.10 -35.47
CA ALA A 7 32.28 -2.95 -34.59
C ALA A 7 31.18 -3.03 -33.52
N ILE A 8 31.52 -2.69 -32.28
CA ILE A 8 30.52 -2.56 -31.21
C ILE A 8 30.17 -1.08 -31.05
N GLU A 9 28.88 -0.78 -31.15
CA GLU A 9 28.32 0.52 -30.84
C GLU A 9 27.56 0.41 -29.51
N LEU A 10 28.00 1.16 -28.50
CA LEU A 10 27.29 1.25 -27.23
C LEU A 10 26.15 2.26 -27.34
N SER A 11 25.05 1.97 -26.66
CA SER A 11 23.99 2.96 -26.46
C SER A 11 24.50 4.14 -25.62
N PRO A 12 23.91 5.35 -25.76
CA PRO A 12 24.34 6.53 -25.00
C PRO A 12 24.28 6.36 -23.47
N ASP A 13 23.33 5.54 -22.99
CA ASP A 13 23.17 5.17 -21.58
C ASP A 13 24.06 3.99 -21.14
N GLN A 14 24.77 3.37 -22.08
CA GLN A 14 25.59 2.16 -21.90
C GLN A 14 24.77 0.96 -21.38
N MET A 15 23.47 0.93 -21.64
CA MET A 15 22.60 -0.20 -21.30
C MET A 15 22.58 -1.29 -22.38
N HIS A 16 23.01 -0.98 -23.60
CA HIS A 16 23.05 -1.92 -24.70
C HIS A 16 24.40 -1.87 -25.41
N ALA A 17 24.90 -3.03 -25.83
CA ALA A 17 25.96 -3.15 -26.81
C ALA A 17 25.39 -3.73 -28.11
N TRP A 18 25.51 -2.96 -29.19
CA TRP A 18 25.09 -3.40 -30.52
C TRP A 18 26.28 -3.79 -31.36
N LEU A 19 26.21 -4.98 -31.93
CA LEU A 19 27.11 -5.40 -32.97
C LEU A 19 26.66 -4.81 -34.31
N ARG A 20 27.57 -4.04 -34.92
CA ARG A 20 27.50 -3.62 -36.32
C ARG A 20 28.45 -4.49 -37.13
N VAL A 21 27.90 -5.07 -38.20
CA VAL A 21 28.62 -5.90 -39.15
C VAL A 21 28.56 -5.28 -40.54
N THR A 22 29.72 -5.12 -41.18
CA THR A 22 29.82 -4.77 -42.60
C THR A 22 30.24 -5.98 -43.43
N ALA A 23 29.94 -5.97 -44.74
CA ALA A 23 30.33 -7.04 -45.64
C ALA A 23 31.87 -7.10 -45.78
N GLY A 24 32.46 -8.29 -45.74
CA GLY A 24 33.93 -8.45 -45.68
C GLY A 24 34.39 -9.90 -45.41
N GLU A 25 35.65 -10.06 -44.98
CA GLU A 25 36.27 -11.36 -44.68
C GLU A 25 35.68 -12.05 -43.45
N THR A 26 35.44 -13.37 -43.52
CA THR A 26 34.79 -14.19 -42.47
C THR A 26 35.34 -13.89 -41.07
N ALA A 27 34.44 -13.65 -40.12
CA ALA A 27 34.77 -13.43 -38.71
C ALA A 27 34.11 -14.52 -37.86
N ASP A 28 34.73 -14.85 -36.74
CA ASP A 28 34.30 -15.89 -35.80
C ASP A 28 33.81 -15.29 -34.47
N ALA A 29 33.39 -16.15 -33.54
CA ALA A 29 32.95 -15.73 -32.22
C ALA A 29 34.06 -15.01 -31.44
N ASP A 30 35.33 -15.41 -31.64
CA ASP A 30 36.48 -14.80 -30.98
C ASP A 30 36.68 -13.34 -31.44
N ALA A 31 36.47 -13.05 -32.72
CA ALA A 31 36.49 -11.67 -33.22
C ALA A 31 35.37 -10.80 -32.61
N VAL A 32 34.19 -11.36 -32.35
CA VAL A 32 33.08 -10.65 -31.68
C VAL A 32 33.40 -10.43 -30.21
N LEU A 33 33.96 -11.43 -29.52
CA LEU A 33 34.39 -11.33 -28.13
C LEU A 33 35.51 -10.30 -27.95
N ALA A 34 36.50 -10.29 -28.84
CA ALA A 34 37.58 -9.29 -28.83
C ALA A 34 37.03 -7.87 -29.04
N ALA A 35 36.07 -7.69 -29.95
CA ALA A 35 35.42 -6.40 -30.17
C ALA A 35 34.57 -5.95 -28.96
N LEU A 36 33.94 -6.89 -28.24
CA LEU A 36 33.24 -6.62 -26.97
C LEU A 36 34.20 -6.22 -25.85
N ASP A 37 35.36 -6.88 -25.76
CA ASP A 37 36.42 -6.55 -24.79
C ASP A 37 37.03 -5.16 -25.08
N GLU A 38 37.32 -4.84 -26.35
CA GLU A 38 37.81 -3.52 -26.77
C GLU A 38 36.78 -2.41 -26.48
N ALA A 39 35.50 -2.70 -26.63
CA ALA A 39 34.41 -1.78 -26.29
C ALA A 39 34.14 -1.69 -24.76
N GLY A 40 34.84 -2.48 -23.94
CA GLY A 40 34.73 -2.46 -22.48
C GLY A 40 33.45 -3.11 -21.93
N VAL A 41 32.81 -4.00 -22.69
CA VAL A 41 31.61 -4.73 -22.25
C VAL A 41 32.00 -5.85 -21.30
N VAL A 42 31.67 -5.74 -20.02
CA VAL A 42 32.01 -6.73 -18.98
C VAL A 42 30.80 -7.44 -18.37
N PHE A 43 29.59 -6.94 -18.62
CA PHE A 43 28.35 -7.45 -18.04
C PHE A 43 27.25 -7.63 -19.09
N GLY A 44 26.41 -8.65 -18.90
CA GLY A 44 25.18 -8.83 -19.68
C GLY A 44 25.37 -9.35 -21.10
N ARG A 45 26.48 -10.05 -21.39
CA ARG A 45 26.71 -10.68 -22.70
C ARG A 45 25.67 -11.78 -22.95
N ASP A 46 25.07 -11.76 -24.13
CA ASP A 46 24.14 -12.78 -24.58
C ASP A 46 24.88 -13.81 -25.43
N ASP A 47 25.27 -14.93 -24.81
CA ASP A 47 26.04 -15.99 -25.45
C ASP A 47 25.30 -16.61 -26.65
N GLU A 48 23.97 -16.66 -26.61
CA GLU A 48 23.15 -17.18 -27.71
C GLU A 48 23.17 -16.21 -28.90
N ALA A 49 23.00 -14.91 -28.64
CA ALA A 49 23.10 -13.87 -29.66
C ALA A 49 24.49 -13.81 -30.30
N ILE A 50 25.56 -13.95 -29.50
CA ILE A 50 26.95 -13.97 -29.99
C ILE A 50 27.18 -15.19 -30.88
N THR A 51 26.72 -16.37 -30.47
CA THR A 51 26.87 -17.61 -31.26
C THR A 51 26.10 -17.50 -32.59
N ARG A 52 24.90 -16.93 -32.55
CA ARG A 52 24.09 -16.66 -33.74
C ARG A 52 24.77 -15.65 -34.66
N ALA A 53 25.36 -14.58 -34.12
CA ALA A 53 26.12 -13.60 -34.88
C ALA A 53 27.33 -14.23 -35.57
N ALA A 54 28.09 -15.08 -34.88
CA ALA A 54 29.25 -15.79 -35.43
C ALA A 54 28.87 -16.70 -36.59
N THR A 55 27.73 -17.40 -36.50
CA THR A 55 27.22 -18.24 -37.59
C THR A 55 26.87 -17.41 -38.82
N LEU A 56 26.30 -16.22 -38.62
CA LEU A 56 25.95 -15.31 -39.72
C LEU A 56 27.17 -14.62 -40.33
N LEU A 57 28.22 -14.36 -39.54
CA LEU A 57 29.49 -13.77 -39.98
C LEU A 57 30.34 -14.68 -40.88
N ALA A 58 30.03 -15.99 -40.89
CA ALA A 58 30.58 -16.94 -41.84
C ALA A 58 30.15 -16.65 -43.29
N ASP A 59 29.03 -15.93 -43.49
CA ASP A 59 28.64 -15.40 -44.79
C ASP A 59 29.33 -14.04 -45.04
N PRO A 60 30.19 -13.91 -46.08
CA PRO A 60 30.86 -12.66 -46.43
C PRO A 60 29.89 -11.51 -46.77
N ALA A 61 28.69 -11.85 -47.26
CA ALA A 61 27.67 -10.90 -47.67
C ALA A 61 26.78 -10.43 -46.51
N PHE A 62 26.85 -11.09 -45.34
CA PHE A 62 26.07 -10.69 -44.18
C PHE A 62 26.53 -9.32 -43.67
N ALA A 63 25.57 -8.40 -43.61
CA ALA A 63 25.73 -7.08 -43.02
C ALA A 63 24.54 -6.81 -42.12
N CYS A 64 24.83 -6.26 -40.94
CA CYS A 64 23.82 -5.92 -39.96
C CYS A 64 24.16 -4.57 -39.37
N ALA A 65 23.20 -3.65 -39.38
CA ALA A 65 23.43 -2.32 -38.82
C ALA A 65 23.42 -2.34 -37.29
N ARG A 66 22.66 -3.27 -36.67
CA ARG A 66 22.42 -3.31 -35.23
C ARG A 66 21.90 -4.69 -34.80
N LEU A 67 22.70 -5.39 -33.98
CA LEU A 67 22.32 -6.64 -33.31
C LEU A 67 22.66 -6.53 -31.83
N ASP A 68 21.70 -6.67 -30.92
CA ASP A 68 21.97 -6.69 -29.48
C ASP A 68 22.81 -7.93 -29.13
N VAL A 69 23.98 -7.70 -28.53
CA VAL A 69 24.93 -8.75 -28.11
C VAL A 69 25.26 -8.66 -26.62
N ALA A 70 24.94 -7.53 -25.97
CA ALA A 70 24.91 -7.43 -24.52
C ALA A 70 23.86 -6.43 -24.05
N VAL A 71 23.21 -6.74 -22.92
CA VAL A 71 22.18 -5.91 -22.28
C VAL A 71 22.49 -5.76 -20.80
N GLY A 72 22.59 -4.52 -20.33
CA GLY A 72 22.77 -4.18 -18.92
C GLY A 72 21.51 -4.51 -18.11
N ARG A 73 21.66 -4.59 -16.79
CA ARG A 73 20.52 -4.75 -15.89
C ARG A 73 19.94 -3.38 -15.56
N ALA A 74 18.69 -3.13 -15.92
CA ALA A 74 18.01 -1.91 -15.50
C ALA A 74 17.88 -1.87 -13.97
N LEU A 75 17.99 -0.66 -13.39
CA LEU A 75 17.68 -0.48 -11.97
C LEU A 75 16.18 -0.64 -11.75
N GLN A 76 15.79 -1.24 -10.63
CA GLN A 76 14.40 -1.37 -10.23
C GLN A 76 14.20 -0.57 -8.93
N PRO A 77 13.48 0.57 -8.96
CA PRO A 77 13.20 1.35 -7.76
C PRO A 77 12.41 0.53 -6.75
N ALA A 78 12.75 0.69 -5.47
CA ALA A 78 11.84 0.22 -4.43
C ALA A 78 10.51 0.98 -4.56
N SER A 79 9.40 0.25 -4.54
CA SER A 79 8.13 0.85 -4.19
C SER A 79 7.91 0.60 -2.71
N GLY A 80 7.95 1.67 -1.92
CA GLY A 80 7.49 1.61 -0.53
C GLY A 80 6.03 1.13 -0.54
N GLY A 81 5.71 0.18 0.34
CA GLY A 81 4.31 -0.18 0.52
C GLY A 81 3.51 1.08 0.86
N ALA A 82 2.27 1.16 0.39
CA ALA A 82 1.34 2.18 0.83
C ALA A 82 0.11 1.44 1.35
N CYS A 83 -0.32 1.79 2.57
CA CYS A 83 -1.57 1.28 3.12
C CYS A 83 -2.65 2.34 2.94
N ALA A 84 -3.70 2.00 2.18
CA ALA A 84 -4.87 2.85 2.00
C ALA A 84 -5.99 2.35 2.93
N LEU A 85 -6.47 3.21 3.82
CA LEU A 85 -7.61 2.90 4.69
C LEU A 85 -8.88 2.72 3.86
N ASN A 86 -9.62 1.64 4.15
CA ASN A 86 -10.91 1.37 3.54
C ASN A 86 -12.06 2.05 4.28
N LEU A 87 -11.80 2.53 5.50
CA LEU A 87 -12.79 3.05 6.42
C LEU A 87 -12.39 4.46 6.85
N ALA A 88 -13.39 5.34 6.96
CA ALA A 88 -13.20 6.63 7.59
C ALA A 88 -12.98 6.43 9.10
N VAL A 89 -12.10 7.24 9.70
CA VAL A 89 -11.85 7.24 11.14
C VAL A 89 -12.24 8.59 11.69
N GLY A 90 -13.13 8.58 12.69
CA GLY A 90 -13.53 9.78 13.43
C GLY A 90 -14.64 10.58 12.77
N LEU A 91 -14.91 11.75 13.35
CA LEU A 91 -16.12 12.54 13.09
C LEU A 91 -16.27 12.96 11.63
N GLN A 92 -17.39 12.56 11.04
CA GLN A 92 -17.83 12.92 9.70
C GLN A 92 -18.84 14.08 9.73
N ALA A 93 -19.04 14.69 8.55
CA ALA A 93 -19.99 15.78 8.39
C ALA A 93 -21.45 15.33 8.49
N GLY A 94 -21.74 14.04 8.30
CA GLY A 94 -23.06 13.50 8.03
C GLY A 94 -23.16 12.95 6.61
N HIS A 95 -24.36 12.51 6.21
CA HIS A 95 -24.61 12.04 4.85
C HIS A 95 -25.90 12.63 4.26
N ARG A 96 -25.98 12.65 2.92
CA ARG A 96 -27.18 13.11 2.20
C ARG A 96 -28.17 11.96 2.09
N LEU A 97 -29.41 12.20 2.50
CA LEU A 97 -30.51 11.27 2.38
C LEU A 97 -31.05 11.22 0.93
N GLU A 98 -31.78 10.16 0.59
CA GLU A 98 -32.36 9.97 -0.76
C GLU A 98 -33.31 11.09 -1.18
N ASP A 99 -33.96 11.75 -0.21
CA ASP A 99 -34.85 12.89 -0.43
C ASP A 99 -34.09 14.21 -0.69
N GLY A 100 -32.75 14.20 -0.65
CA GLY A 100 -31.88 15.33 -0.86
C GLY A 100 -31.59 16.18 0.39
N SER A 101 -32.21 15.86 1.54
CA SER A 101 -31.88 16.46 2.83
C SER A 101 -30.56 15.88 3.38
N PHE A 102 -29.98 16.53 4.39
CA PHE A 102 -28.69 16.14 4.95
C PHE A 102 -28.87 15.76 6.42
N ASP A 103 -28.49 14.52 6.78
CA ASP A 103 -28.55 14.08 8.17
C ASP A 103 -27.26 14.43 8.89
N TYR A 104 -27.38 15.32 9.88
CA TYR A 104 -26.28 15.77 10.74
C TYR A 104 -26.15 14.96 12.03
N ARG A 105 -27.03 13.96 12.25
CA ARG A 105 -27.04 13.14 13.46
C ARG A 105 -26.19 11.89 13.30
N ASP A 106 -26.14 11.30 12.11
CA ASP A 106 -25.24 10.21 11.80
C ASP A 106 -23.88 10.76 11.37
N ARG A 107 -23.01 10.98 12.35
CA ARG A 107 -21.70 11.59 12.14
C ARG A 107 -20.56 10.58 12.11
N GLY A 108 -20.84 9.27 12.26
CA GLY A 108 -19.84 8.21 12.24
C GLY A 108 -18.62 8.50 13.13
N LEU A 109 -18.81 9.08 14.33
CA LEU A 109 -17.71 9.36 15.24
C LEU A 109 -16.93 8.08 15.56
N LEU A 110 -17.68 6.99 15.75
CA LEU A 110 -17.18 5.65 15.91
C LEU A 110 -17.36 4.88 14.61
N THR A 111 -16.31 4.20 14.20
CA THR A 111 -16.33 3.29 13.05
C THR A 111 -16.28 1.86 13.58
N PRO A 112 -17.42 1.19 13.78
CA PRO A 112 -17.47 -0.19 14.26
C PRO A 112 -16.79 -1.13 13.25
N VAL A 113 -16.06 -2.10 13.77
CA VAL A 113 -15.37 -3.13 12.98
C VAL A 113 -15.56 -4.51 13.59
N HIS A 114 -15.50 -5.53 12.74
CA HIS A 114 -15.62 -6.93 13.13
C HIS A 114 -14.32 -7.70 12.97
N ALA A 115 -14.16 -8.79 13.72
CA ALA A 115 -13.04 -9.70 13.58
C ALA A 115 -12.87 -10.18 12.12
N GLY A 116 -11.66 -10.05 11.59
CA GLY A 116 -11.31 -10.40 10.21
C GLY A 116 -11.67 -9.36 9.15
N GLN A 117 -12.29 -8.23 9.53
CA GLN A 117 -12.59 -7.15 8.59
C GLN A 117 -11.31 -6.47 8.10
N VAL A 118 -11.22 -6.24 6.80
CA VAL A 118 -10.11 -5.50 6.18
C VAL A 118 -10.24 -4.01 6.49
N LEU A 119 -9.22 -3.47 7.16
CA LEU A 119 -9.14 -2.07 7.60
C LEU A 119 -8.38 -1.20 6.59
N ALA A 120 -7.30 -1.75 6.02
CA ALA A 120 -6.50 -1.08 5.01
C ALA A 120 -5.92 -2.07 4.01
N HIS A 121 -5.92 -1.69 2.73
CA HIS A 121 -5.18 -2.42 1.70
C HIS A 121 -3.74 -1.94 1.66
N CYS A 122 -2.80 -2.86 1.83
CA CYS A 122 -1.37 -2.55 1.83
C CYS A 122 -0.72 -3.08 0.55
N GLN A 123 -0.03 -2.20 -0.17
CA GLN A 123 0.77 -2.63 -1.32
C GLN A 123 2.04 -3.32 -0.82
N THR A 124 2.31 -4.53 -1.32
CA THR A 124 3.54 -5.27 -1.01
C THR A 124 4.77 -4.48 -1.43
N GLU A 125 5.76 -4.41 -0.55
CA GLU A 125 7.03 -3.75 -0.85
C GLU A 125 7.78 -4.48 -1.96
N VAL A 126 8.29 -3.72 -2.92
CA VAL A 126 9.20 -4.25 -3.92
C VAL A 126 10.60 -3.80 -3.54
N ALA A 127 11.51 -4.75 -3.29
CA ALA A 127 12.89 -4.44 -2.97
C ALA A 127 13.57 -3.68 -4.12
N ALA A 128 14.39 -2.69 -3.78
CA ALA A 128 15.21 -2.00 -4.76
C ALA A 128 16.26 -2.97 -5.33
N ILE A 129 16.43 -3.00 -6.65
CA ILE A 129 17.49 -3.76 -7.32
C ILE A 129 18.42 -2.76 -8.01
N ASP A 130 19.69 -2.80 -7.63
CA ASP A 130 20.72 -2.03 -8.32
C ASP A 130 20.87 -2.47 -9.77
N GLY A 131 20.86 -1.48 -10.66
CA GLY A 131 21.16 -1.68 -12.07
C GLY A 131 22.66 -1.82 -12.32
N CYS A 132 23.01 -2.24 -13.52
CA CYS A 132 24.39 -2.32 -13.99
C CYS A 132 24.43 -2.11 -15.50
N THR A 133 25.27 -1.21 -15.99
CA THR A 133 25.50 -1.03 -17.43
C THR A 133 26.26 -2.23 -18.02
N VAL A 134 26.29 -2.36 -19.35
CA VAL A 134 27.10 -3.41 -20.01
C VAL A 134 28.60 -3.24 -19.73
N THR A 135 29.03 -2.02 -19.39
CA THR A 135 30.40 -1.65 -19.00
C THR A 135 30.72 -1.90 -17.52
N GLY A 136 29.79 -2.47 -16.74
CA GLY A 136 30.00 -2.82 -15.34
C GLY A 136 29.84 -1.65 -14.36
N ARG A 137 29.37 -0.48 -14.83
CA ARG A 137 29.06 0.65 -13.94
C ARG A 137 27.79 0.34 -13.16
N ALA A 138 27.90 0.30 -11.84
CA ALA A 138 26.74 0.17 -10.96
C ALA A 138 25.81 1.39 -11.10
N LEU A 139 24.51 1.11 -11.15
CA LEU A 139 23.45 2.11 -11.12
C LEU A 139 22.71 1.94 -9.78
N PRO A 140 23.19 2.59 -8.70
CA PRO A 140 22.63 2.41 -7.38
C PRO A 140 21.19 2.87 -7.34
N CYS A 141 20.34 2.08 -6.71
CA CYS A 141 18.94 2.37 -6.57
C CYS A 141 18.65 3.05 -5.23
N ALA A 142 17.68 3.97 -5.22
CA ALA A 142 17.20 4.53 -3.96
C ALA A 142 16.37 3.47 -3.23
N HIS A 143 16.82 3.09 -2.02
CA HIS A 143 16.01 2.29 -1.11
C HIS A 143 14.90 3.19 -0.54
N ALA A 144 13.64 2.80 -0.73
CA ALA A 144 12.55 3.38 0.03
C ALA A 144 12.67 2.88 1.48
N PRO A 145 12.36 3.71 2.49
CA PRO A 145 12.15 3.19 3.83
C PRO A 145 11.06 2.12 3.74
N SER A 146 11.31 0.92 4.30
CA SER A 146 10.21 -0.04 4.45
C SER A 146 9.16 0.63 5.32
N LEU A 147 7.89 0.55 4.93
CA LEU A 147 6.82 0.64 5.91
C LEU A 147 7.15 -0.39 6.97
N ASP A 148 7.45 0.06 8.19
CA ASP A 148 7.64 -0.86 9.30
C ASP A 148 6.44 -1.80 9.33
N ALA A 149 6.70 -3.07 8.99
CA ALA A 149 5.69 -4.12 8.82
C ALA A 149 4.86 -4.35 10.10
N THR A 150 5.25 -3.72 11.20
CA THR A 150 4.72 -3.83 12.57
C THR A 150 4.13 -2.54 13.11
N SER A 151 3.93 -1.49 12.30
CA SER A 151 3.45 -0.18 12.79
C SER A 151 1.93 -0.07 12.95
N PHE A 152 1.28 -1.12 13.43
CA PHE A 152 -0.12 -1.09 13.87
C PHE A 152 -0.23 -1.19 15.39
N GLY A 153 -1.32 -0.66 15.94
CA GLY A 153 -1.65 -0.72 17.35
C GLY A 153 -2.34 -2.03 17.70
N ASP A 154 -2.81 -2.12 18.94
CA ASP A 154 -3.52 -3.30 19.44
C ASP A 154 -4.80 -3.55 18.63
N GLY A 155 -5.22 -4.81 18.59
CA GLY A 155 -6.45 -5.20 17.89
C GLY A 155 -6.31 -5.31 16.35
N VAL A 156 -5.13 -5.03 15.79
CA VAL A 156 -4.86 -5.10 14.34
C VAL A 156 -3.79 -6.16 14.04
N THR A 157 -3.91 -6.85 12.91
CA THR A 157 -2.90 -7.78 12.37
C THR A 157 -2.82 -7.66 10.86
N ARG A 158 -1.88 -8.37 10.23
CA ARG A 158 -1.84 -8.58 8.79
C ARG A 158 -2.41 -9.93 8.40
N ASP A 159 -3.07 -9.99 7.25
CA ASP A 159 -3.54 -11.23 6.64
C ASP A 159 -2.49 -11.84 5.69
N ALA A 160 -2.88 -12.87 4.92
CA ALA A 160 -2.00 -13.53 3.96
C ALA A 160 -1.62 -12.66 2.74
N HIS A 161 -2.33 -11.57 2.49
CA HIS A 161 -2.09 -10.62 1.41
C HIS A 161 -1.32 -9.38 1.86
N ASP A 162 -0.85 -9.38 3.12
CA ASP A 162 -0.23 -8.24 3.80
C ASP A 162 -1.22 -7.10 4.13
N ASP A 163 -2.52 -7.30 3.96
CA ASP A 163 -3.54 -6.30 4.28
C ASP A 163 -3.76 -6.20 5.79
N MET A 164 -4.07 -5.01 6.28
CA MET A 164 -4.36 -4.80 7.70
C MET A 164 -5.80 -5.23 8.00
N VAL A 165 -5.97 -6.14 8.96
CA VAL A 165 -7.26 -6.69 9.36
C VAL A 165 -7.47 -6.58 10.87
N ALA A 166 -8.73 -6.43 11.28
CA ALA A 166 -9.09 -6.45 12.70
C ALA A 166 -8.95 -7.87 13.27
N THR A 167 -8.40 -7.98 14.46
CA THR A 167 -8.26 -9.27 15.18
C THR A 167 -9.51 -9.63 15.99
N GLY A 168 -10.35 -8.65 16.29
CA GLY A 168 -11.55 -8.76 17.10
C GLY A 168 -12.59 -7.72 16.72
N ASP A 169 -13.76 -7.82 17.35
CA ASP A 169 -14.80 -6.80 17.27
C ASP A 169 -14.40 -5.57 18.10
N GLY A 170 -14.69 -4.37 17.59
CA GLY A 170 -14.28 -3.13 18.26
C GLY A 170 -14.67 -1.87 17.50
N VAL A 171 -14.02 -0.77 17.85
CA VAL A 171 -14.05 0.47 17.08
C VAL A 171 -12.66 0.79 16.55
N LEU A 172 -12.60 1.28 15.32
CA LEU A 172 -11.36 1.71 14.69
C LEU A 172 -10.86 3.02 15.29
N THR A 173 -9.68 3.01 15.91
CA THR A 173 -9.08 4.17 16.59
C THR A 173 -7.65 4.41 16.13
N ARG A 174 -7.01 5.43 16.71
CA ARG A 174 -5.56 5.63 16.65
C ARG A 174 -5.00 5.66 18.06
N ASP A 175 -3.93 4.90 18.29
CA ASP A 175 -3.22 4.89 19.56
C ASP A 175 -2.43 6.20 19.78
N ALA A 176 -1.76 6.30 20.94
CA ALA A 176 -0.96 7.48 21.29
C ALA A 176 0.22 7.75 20.33
N GLN A 177 0.63 6.74 19.56
CA GLN A 177 1.68 6.82 18.54
C GLN A 177 1.10 7.11 17.15
N GLY A 178 -0.22 7.26 17.02
CA GLY A 178 -0.93 7.52 15.76
C GLY A 178 -1.16 6.28 14.91
N ARG A 179 -0.85 5.07 15.42
CA ARG A 179 -1.04 3.80 14.71
C ARG A 179 -2.49 3.38 14.74
N LEU A 180 -2.93 2.70 13.69
CA LEU A 180 -4.30 2.18 13.60
C LEU A 180 -4.49 1.08 14.64
N ALA A 181 -5.54 1.18 15.45
CA ALA A 181 -5.86 0.23 16.51
C ALA A 181 -7.35 -0.13 16.46
N VAL A 182 -7.71 -1.25 17.09
CA VAL A 182 -9.10 -1.66 17.32
C VAL A 182 -9.28 -1.86 18.81
N ASP A 183 -10.13 -1.03 19.40
CA ASP A 183 -10.44 -1.09 20.83
C ASP A 183 -11.82 -1.72 21.03
N ASP A 184 -11.90 -2.68 21.96
CA ASP A 184 -13.15 -3.35 22.38
C ASP A 184 -13.94 -2.53 23.42
N ARG A 185 -13.38 -1.39 23.86
CA ARG A 185 -14.03 -0.46 24.77
C ARG A 185 -13.77 0.98 24.36
N TYR A 186 -14.81 1.79 24.36
CA TYR A 186 -14.71 3.23 24.09
C TYR A 186 -15.27 4.07 25.22
N VAL A 187 -14.60 5.17 25.55
CA VAL A 187 -15.07 6.18 26.52
C VAL A 187 -15.35 7.47 25.76
N HIS A 188 -16.63 7.82 25.64
CA HIS A 188 -17.09 9.09 25.11
C HIS A 188 -17.10 10.14 26.22
N ASP A 189 -16.20 11.12 26.11
CA ASP A 189 -16.14 12.23 27.06
C ASP A 189 -17.11 13.34 26.67
N GLY A 190 -18.28 13.33 27.31
CA GLY A 190 -19.33 14.33 27.12
C GLY A 190 -20.68 13.72 26.79
N ASP A 191 -21.54 14.55 26.24
CA ASP A 191 -22.92 14.22 25.91
C ASP A 191 -23.01 13.55 24.53
N VAL A 192 -24.01 12.69 24.35
CA VAL A 192 -24.42 12.19 23.05
C VAL A 192 -25.47 13.15 22.49
N ASP A 193 -25.05 13.99 21.56
CA ASP A 193 -25.81 15.12 21.03
C ASP A 193 -25.44 15.43 19.57
N ILE A 194 -25.75 16.64 19.09
CA ILE A 194 -25.45 17.06 17.71
C ILE A 194 -23.95 17.17 17.43
N HIS A 195 -23.11 17.32 18.46
CA HIS A 195 -21.66 17.42 18.34
C HIS A 195 -21.01 16.05 18.18
N SER A 196 -21.52 15.02 18.87
CA SER A 196 -21.05 13.64 18.70
C SER A 196 -21.75 12.93 17.54
N GLY A 197 -23.05 13.19 17.35
CA GLY A 197 -23.94 12.34 16.59
C GLY A 197 -24.32 11.07 17.37
N HIS A 198 -24.93 10.12 16.65
CA HIS A 198 -25.15 8.76 17.14
C HIS A 198 -23.83 8.04 17.41
N LEU A 199 -23.83 7.16 18.41
CA LEU A 199 -22.68 6.32 18.74
C LEU A 199 -23.02 4.85 18.51
N GLU A 200 -22.20 4.18 17.70
CA GLU A 200 -22.31 2.74 17.43
C GLU A 200 -20.99 2.05 17.79
N MET A 201 -21.04 1.12 18.74
CA MET A 201 -19.87 0.45 19.30
C MET A 201 -19.98 -1.07 19.18
N CYS A 202 -18.98 -1.72 18.59
CA CYS A 202 -18.83 -3.17 18.68
C CYS A 202 -17.99 -3.55 19.90
N GLY A 203 -18.57 -3.45 21.09
CA GLY A 203 -17.89 -3.71 22.36
C GLY A 203 -18.56 -2.93 23.48
N ASP A 204 -17.78 -2.54 24.49
CA ASP A 204 -18.28 -1.78 25.64
C ASP A 204 -18.22 -0.27 25.39
N LEU A 205 -19.26 0.45 25.80
CA LEU A 205 -19.36 1.91 25.64
C LEU A 205 -19.60 2.60 26.98
N GLU A 206 -18.69 3.48 27.38
CA GLU A 206 -18.88 4.38 28.51
C GLU A 206 -19.11 5.80 28.00
N ILE A 207 -20.17 6.46 28.48
CA ILE A 207 -20.53 7.85 28.16
C ILE A 207 -20.46 8.63 29.46
N THR A 208 -19.61 9.65 29.56
CA THR A 208 -19.46 10.41 30.82
C THR A 208 -20.63 11.38 31.06
N GLY A 209 -21.29 11.84 30.00
CA GLY A 209 -22.39 12.81 30.03
C GLY A 209 -23.79 12.23 29.83
N ASP A 210 -24.67 13.06 29.28
CA ASP A 210 -26.08 12.77 28.99
C ASP A 210 -26.27 12.15 27.59
N VAL A 211 -27.24 11.25 27.44
CA VAL A 211 -27.77 10.87 26.11
C VAL A 211 -29.00 11.72 25.82
N THR A 212 -28.88 12.63 24.85
CA THR A 212 -29.87 13.69 24.62
C THR A 212 -30.97 13.29 23.64
N ALA A 213 -32.01 14.11 23.55
CA ALA A 213 -33.19 13.81 22.78
C ALA A 213 -32.88 13.62 21.28
N LYS A 214 -33.43 12.56 20.69
CA LYS A 214 -33.25 12.18 19.27
C LYS A 214 -31.84 11.69 18.90
N PHE A 215 -31.02 11.35 19.89
CA PHE A 215 -29.74 10.69 19.67
C PHE A 215 -29.74 9.30 20.28
N ASP A 216 -29.03 8.41 19.60
CA ASP A 216 -28.98 7.00 19.90
C ASP A 216 -27.54 6.60 20.27
N ALA A 217 -27.43 5.74 21.28
CA ALA A 217 -26.19 5.06 21.65
C ALA A 217 -26.42 3.55 21.61
N GLN A 218 -25.64 2.86 20.78
CA GLN A 218 -25.76 1.42 20.55
C GLN A 218 -24.44 0.72 20.81
N ALA A 219 -24.49 -0.43 21.51
CA ALA A 219 -23.33 -1.25 21.76
C ALA A 219 -23.63 -2.75 21.71
N THR A 220 -22.69 -3.56 21.23
CA THR A 220 -22.80 -5.02 21.32
C THR A 220 -22.39 -5.57 22.69
N GLY A 221 -21.66 -4.79 23.50
CA GLY A 221 -21.30 -5.09 24.88
C GLY A 221 -22.18 -4.38 25.90
N ASP A 222 -21.57 -3.95 27.00
CA ASP A 222 -22.21 -3.16 28.06
C ASP A 222 -22.20 -1.65 27.72
N ILE A 223 -23.23 -0.93 28.17
CA ILE A 223 -23.27 0.53 28.14
C ILE A 223 -23.33 1.10 29.56
N VAL A 224 -22.43 2.03 29.87
CA VAL A 224 -22.44 2.81 31.11
C VAL A 224 -22.64 4.29 30.80
N ILE A 225 -23.67 4.90 31.39
CA ILE A 225 -24.00 6.32 31.24
C ILE A 225 -23.77 7.04 32.56
N GLY A 226 -22.88 8.03 32.54
CA GLY A 226 -22.40 8.79 33.69
C GLY A 226 -23.43 9.76 34.25
N ALA A 227 -24.30 10.31 33.41
CA ALA A 227 -25.37 11.21 33.79
C ALA A 227 -26.75 10.64 33.43
N ASN A 228 -27.53 11.30 32.58
CA ASN A 228 -28.94 11.00 32.34
C ASN A 228 -29.23 10.51 30.92
N VAL A 229 -30.35 9.82 30.75
CA VAL A 229 -30.96 9.59 29.44
C VAL A 229 -32.17 10.53 29.30
N LEU A 230 -32.04 11.56 28.46
CA LEU A 230 -33.02 12.63 28.30
C LEU A 230 -33.73 12.51 26.95
N ARG A 231 -34.68 11.57 26.84
CA ARG A 231 -35.46 11.29 25.61
C ARG A 231 -34.62 10.81 24.42
N GLY A 232 -33.42 10.27 24.68
CA GLY A 232 -32.62 9.54 23.71
C GLY A 232 -32.89 8.04 23.76
N THR A 233 -32.28 7.29 22.84
CA THR A 233 -32.41 5.83 22.75
C THR A 233 -31.09 5.17 23.12
N VAL A 234 -31.13 4.12 23.93
CA VAL A 234 -29.93 3.37 24.32
C VAL A 234 -30.20 1.90 24.12
N TYR A 235 -29.35 1.23 23.35
CA TYR A 235 -29.46 -0.20 23.08
C TYR A 235 -28.12 -0.88 23.37
N ALA A 236 -28.14 -1.89 24.23
CA ALA A 236 -26.99 -2.74 24.50
C ALA A 236 -27.41 -4.20 24.36
N ALA A 237 -26.57 -5.03 23.73
CA ALA A 237 -26.79 -6.48 23.76
C ALA A 237 -26.36 -7.09 25.12
N GLY A 238 -25.43 -6.45 25.84
CA GLY A 238 -25.12 -6.73 27.23
C GLY A 238 -26.10 -6.05 28.20
N SER A 239 -25.56 -5.21 29.08
CA SER A 239 -26.32 -4.48 30.09
C SER A 239 -26.24 -2.96 29.90
N VAL A 240 -27.31 -2.25 30.29
CA VAL A 240 -27.32 -0.77 30.34
C VAL A 240 -27.34 -0.32 31.79
N ARG A 241 -26.34 0.46 32.20
CA ARG A 241 -26.27 1.09 33.52
C ARG A 241 -26.28 2.61 33.39
N VAL A 242 -27.31 3.25 33.95
CA VAL A 242 -27.43 4.72 34.03
C VAL A 242 -27.18 5.15 35.47
N ARG A 243 -26.22 6.06 35.70
CA ARG A 243 -25.90 6.58 37.04
C ARG A 243 -26.85 7.69 37.49
N GLY A 244 -27.36 8.50 36.56
CA GLY A 244 -28.36 9.54 36.80
C GLY A 244 -29.79 9.05 36.58
N GLY A 245 -30.62 9.89 35.97
CA GLY A 245 -32.03 9.63 35.71
C GLY A 245 -32.35 9.21 34.28
N VAL A 246 -33.49 8.52 34.10
CA VAL A 246 -34.05 8.21 32.78
C VAL A 246 -35.36 8.98 32.62
N VAL A 247 -35.42 9.87 31.63
CA VAL A 247 -36.58 10.70 31.31
C VAL A 247 -37.09 10.33 29.92
N GLY A 248 -38.16 9.54 29.87
CA GLY A 248 -38.80 9.10 28.63
C GLY A 248 -39.83 10.11 28.08
N THR A 249 -40.34 9.81 26.88
CA THR A 249 -41.40 10.58 26.20
C THR A 249 -42.81 10.03 26.41
N GLY A 250 -42.98 8.93 27.18
CA GLY A 250 -44.30 8.36 27.51
C GLY A 250 -44.85 7.37 26.47
N GLY A 251 -44.10 7.03 25.42
CA GLY A 251 -44.34 5.86 24.59
C GLY A 251 -43.34 4.77 24.97
N GLY A 252 -43.82 3.69 25.59
CA GLY A 252 -43.00 2.54 25.96
C GLY A 252 -42.67 1.64 24.78
#